data_AF-A0AA35T379-F1
#
_entry.id   AF-A0AA35T379-F1
#
_cell.length_a   1.000
_cell.length_b   1.000
_cell.length_c   1.000
_cell.angle_alpha   90.00
_cell.angle_beta   90.00
_cell.angle_gamma   90.00
#
_symmetry.space_group_name_H-M   'P 1'
#
loop_
_entity.id
_entity.type
_entity.pdbx_description
1 polymer ?
#
loop_
_entity_poly.entity_id
_entity_poly.type
_entity_poly.pdbx_seq_one_letter_code
_entity_poly.pdbx_strand_id
1 'polypeptide(L)'
;MALSKEIRMSLARKHWNPQSLNSYRGYYPVVEGVACYKEGIEFSVDLPADDPDVLSDVYMYEANVWPPKDIPGALEFKNYILNYYASMSEVGLTITRMLAIGLGKEEKYFDELFVNKPLSTLRLMHYPVRPQPIPESAKKDGLVLTCLEHTDSTFMALLSTFDYEGLQIMLKDGSWVDV
;
A
#
# COMPACT_ATOMS: atom_id res chain seq x y z
N MET A 1 2.37 20.88 -4.95
CA MET A 1 0.97 21.06 -5.42
C MET A 1 0.37 19.68 -5.60
N ALA A 2 -0.89 19.45 -5.21
CA ALA A 2 -1.54 18.15 -5.39
C ALA A 2 -1.80 17.86 -6.88
N LEU A 3 -1.72 16.60 -7.30
CA LEU A 3 -2.03 16.19 -8.67
C LEU A 3 -3.51 16.40 -8.99
N SER A 4 -3.82 16.79 -10.23
CA SER A 4 -5.21 16.87 -10.70
C SER A 4 -5.87 15.49 -10.68
N LYS A 5 -7.21 15.45 -10.65
CA LYS A 5 -7.94 14.17 -10.75
C LYS A 5 -7.62 13.43 -12.05
N GLU A 6 -7.48 14.15 -13.15
CA GLU A 6 -7.13 13.58 -14.46
C GLU A 6 -5.77 12.88 -14.43
N ILE A 7 -4.75 13.54 -13.86
CA ILE A 7 -3.41 12.93 -13.72
C ILE A 7 -3.47 11.72 -12.79
N ARG A 8 -4.20 11.78 -11.67
CA ARG A 8 -4.32 10.61 -10.78
C ARG A 8 -4.98 9.42 -11.49
N MET A 9 -6.04 9.67 -12.26
CA MET A 9 -6.73 8.63 -13.00
C MET A 9 -5.90 8.05 -14.15
N SER A 10 -4.99 8.82 -14.76
CA SER A 10 -4.06 8.26 -15.76
C SER A 10 -3.09 7.25 -15.14
N LEU A 11 -2.80 7.37 -13.84
CA LEU A 11 -1.99 6.42 -13.07
C LEU A 11 -2.79 5.22 -12.55
N ALA A 12 -4.09 5.15 -12.81
CA ALA A 12 -4.95 4.14 -12.20
C ALA A 12 -4.72 2.74 -12.74
N ARG A 13 -5.05 1.73 -11.93
CA ARG A 13 -5.03 0.32 -12.33
C ARG A 13 -6.07 0.03 -13.40
N LYS A 14 -5.92 -1.09 -14.10
CA LYS A 14 -6.78 -1.59 -15.17
C LYS A 14 -8.28 -1.57 -14.83
N HIS A 15 -8.63 -1.81 -13.56
CA HIS A 15 -10.01 -1.74 -13.08
C HIS A 15 -10.66 -0.37 -13.28
N TRP A 16 -9.91 0.73 -13.12
CA TRP A 16 -10.42 2.11 -13.24
C TRP A 16 -9.92 2.83 -14.50
N ASN A 17 -8.82 2.37 -15.09
CA ASN A 17 -8.29 2.87 -16.35
C ASN A 17 -8.02 1.68 -17.30
N PRO A 18 -8.91 1.39 -18.27
CA PRO A 18 -8.76 0.27 -19.20
C PRO A 18 -7.49 0.31 -20.07
N GLN A 19 -6.82 1.47 -20.16
CA GLN A 19 -5.55 1.62 -20.90
C GLN A 19 -4.34 1.18 -20.07
N SER A 20 -4.52 0.98 -18.77
CA SER A 20 -3.46 0.50 -17.88
C SER A 20 -3.21 -0.99 -18.09
N LEU A 21 -1.94 -1.37 -18.18
CA LEU A 21 -1.52 -2.76 -18.23
C LEU A 21 -1.60 -3.43 -16.85
N ASN A 22 -1.53 -2.63 -15.79
CA ASN A 22 -1.35 -3.09 -14.43
C ASN A 22 -2.68 -3.38 -13.74
N SER A 23 -2.82 -4.55 -13.13
CA SER A 23 -3.95 -4.92 -12.30
C SER A 23 -3.73 -4.56 -10.82
N TYR A 24 -2.47 -4.54 -10.37
CA TYR A 24 -2.11 -4.38 -8.97
C TYR A 24 -1.38 -3.05 -8.67
N ARG A 25 -0.39 -2.65 -9.46
CA ARG A 25 0.40 -1.42 -9.25
C ARG A 25 -0.28 -0.20 -9.84
N GLY A 26 -0.17 0.92 -9.14
CA GLY A 26 -0.77 2.19 -9.53
C GLY A 26 -1.94 2.61 -8.65
N TYR A 27 -2.60 3.68 -9.09
CA TYR A 27 -3.59 4.41 -8.31
C TYR A 27 -4.95 3.68 -8.26
N TYR A 28 -5.63 3.82 -7.13
CA TYR A 28 -7.04 3.49 -6.96
C TYR A 28 -7.77 4.70 -6.35
N PRO A 29 -8.86 5.16 -6.97
CA PRO A 29 -9.66 6.26 -6.47
C PRO A 29 -10.52 5.85 -5.29
N VAL A 30 -11.08 6.86 -4.62
CA VAL A 30 -12.22 6.68 -3.73
C VAL A 30 -13.36 6.02 -4.49
N VAL A 31 -13.95 5.00 -3.87
CA VAL A 31 -15.20 4.41 -4.31
C VAL A 31 -16.33 5.00 -3.46
N GLU A 32 -17.33 5.57 -4.12
CA GLU A 32 -18.47 6.17 -3.43
C GLU A 32 -19.45 5.11 -2.90
N GLY A 33 -20.16 5.44 -1.83
CA GLY A 33 -21.21 4.59 -1.27
C GLY A 33 -20.75 3.33 -0.53
N VAL A 34 -19.43 3.12 -0.37
CA VAL A 34 -18.87 1.97 0.37
C VAL A 34 -18.27 2.36 1.71
N ALA A 35 -18.11 1.36 2.59
CA ALA A 35 -17.52 1.52 3.90
C ALA A 35 -16.03 1.90 3.85
N CYS A 36 -15.27 1.33 2.91
CA CYS A 36 -13.85 1.67 2.74
C CYS A 36 -13.71 2.96 1.90
N TYR A 37 -13.48 4.10 2.57
CA TYR A 37 -13.42 5.42 1.91
C TYR A 37 -12.02 6.00 1.99
N LYS A 38 -11.23 5.64 1.00
CA LYS A 38 -9.82 6.00 0.85
C LYS A 38 -9.44 5.92 -0.61
N GLU A 39 -8.43 6.67 -0.99
CA GLU A 39 -7.71 6.52 -2.24
C GLU A 39 -6.25 6.20 -1.94
N GLY A 40 -5.53 5.72 -2.94
CA GLY A 40 -4.11 5.47 -2.75
C GLY A 40 -3.40 5.08 -4.03
N ILE A 41 -2.08 4.94 -3.91
CA ILE A 41 -1.21 4.48 -4.97
C ILE A 41 -0.23 3.47 -4.39
N GLU A 42 0.01 2.40 -5.13
CA GLU A 42 0.87 1.30 -4.71
C GLU A 42 2.12 1.19 -5.58
N PHE A 43 3.24 0.97 -4.90
CA PHE A 43 4.56 0.76 -5.47
C PHE A 43 5.17 -0.53 -4.93
N SER A 44 6.09 -1.11 -5.69
CA SER A 44 7.01 -2.16 -5.26
C SER A 44 8.45 -1.77 -5.58
N VAL A 45 9.36 -2.73 -5.45
CA VAL A 45 10.69 -2.65 -6.08
C VAL A 45 10.54 -2.19 -7.54
N ASP A 46 11.43 -1.29 -7.99
CA ASP A 46 11.36 -0.69 -9.33
C ASP A 46 11.79 -1.73 -10.36
N LEU A 47 10.83 -2.54 -10.81
CA LEU A 47 11.04 -3.49 -11.88
C LEU A 47 10.96 -2.76 -13.22
N PRO A 48 11.93 -3.01 -14.13
CA PRO A 48 11.82 -2.50 -15.47
C PRO A 48 10.71 -3.25 -16.24
N ALA A 49 10.16 -2.63 -17.28
CA ALA A 49 9.06 -3.20 -18.05
C ALA A 49 9.44 -4.48 -18.82
N ASP A 50 10.73 -4.73 -18.99
CA ASP A 50 11.32 -5.92 -19.61
C ASP A 50 11.79 -6.98 -18.59
N ASP A 51 11.45 -6.84 -17.30
CA ASP A 51 11.71 -7.89 -16.31
C ASP A 51 10.99 -9.20 -16.73
N PRO A 52 11.66 -10.37 -16.66
CA PRO A 52 11.06 -11.63 -17.08
C PRO A 52 9.73 -11.96 -16.41
N ASP A 53 9.54 -11.61 -15.13
CA ASP A 53 8.30 -11.89 -14.40
C ASP A 53 7.19 -10.89 -14.78
N VAL A 54 7.56 -9.65 -15.13
CA VAL A 54 6.62 -8.66 -15.69
C VAL A 54 6.15 -9.10 -17.08
N LEU A 55 7.08 -9.54 -17.94
CA LEU A 55 6.75 -10.01 -19.29
C LEU A 55 5.95 -11.31 -19.30
N SER A 56 6.16 -12.17 -18.30
CA SER A 56 5.46 -13.46 -18.16
C SER A 56 4.13 -13.34 -17.40
N ASP A 57 3.68 -12.12 -17.10
CA ASP A 57 2.43 -11.82 -16.37
C ASP A 57 2.34 -12.59 -15.03
N VAL A 58 3.48 -12.70 -14.33
CA VAL A 58 3.50 -13.31 -12.99
C VAL A 58 2.75 -12.36 -12.06
N TYR A 59 1.69 -12.88 -11.45
CA TYR A 59 0.79 -12.11 -10.60
C TYR A 59 1.55 -11.27 -9.56
N MET A 60 1.22 -9.97 -9.47
CA MET A 60 1.82 -8.94 -8.59
C MET A 60 3.23 -8.43 -8.95
N TYR A 61 3.92 -9.04 -9.92
CA TYR A 61 5.14 -8.48 -10.51
C TYR A 61 4.78 -7.60 -11.70
N GLU A 62 4.57 -6.32 -11.43
CA GLU A 62 4.24 -5.30 -12.42
C GLU A 62 5.19 -4.11 -12.27
N ALA A 63 5.51 -3.44 -13.37
CA ALA A 63 6.29 -2.21 -13.33
C ALA A 63 5.52 -1.10 -12.59
N ASN A 64 6.21 -0.30 -11.78
CA ASN A 64 5.60 0.83 -11.09
C ASN A 64 5.04 1.87 -12.08
N VAL A 65 3.88 2.45 -11.77
CA VAL A 65 3.29 3.54 -12.54
C VAL A 65 3.69 4.87 -11.93
N TRP A 66 4.39 5.71 -12.69
CA TRP A 66 4.94 6.98 -12.24
C TRP A 66 4.20 8.17 -12.84
N PRO A 67 4.07 9.30 -12.12
CA PRO A 67 3.59 10.55 -12.70
C PRO A 67 4.36 10.92 -13.98
N PRO A 68 3.69 11.51 -15.00
CA PRO A 68 4.35 11.95 -16.23
C PRO A 68 5.52 12.91 -15.95
N LYS A 69 6.60 12.79 -16.73
CA LYS A 69 7.87 13.51 -16.49
C LYS A 69 7.77 15.04 -16.64
N ASP A 70 6.77 15.50 -17.38
CA ASP A 70 6.44 16.91 -17.58
C ASP A 70 5.73 17.54 -16.38
N ILE A 71 5.26 16.74 -15.41
CA ILE A 71 4.70 17.24 -14.15
C ILE A 71 5.84 17.72 -13.24
N PRO A 72 5.81 18.98 -12.76
CA PRO A 72 6.81 19.49 -11.81
C PRO A 72 6.87 18.62 -10.55
N GLY A 73 8.08 18.19 -10.18
CA GLY A 73 8.29 17.34 -9.00
C GLY A 73 8.15 15.83 -9.25
N ALA A 74 7.82 15.38 -10.46
CA ALA A 74 7.61 13.96 -10.74
C ALA A 74 8.87 13.11 -10.54
N LEU A 75 10.03 13.61 -10.95
CA LEU A 75 11.30 12.89 -10.79
C LEU A 75 11.74 12.85 -9.33
N GLU A 76 11.59 13.96 -8.61
CA GLU A 76 11.87 14.07 -7.18
C GLU A 76 10.97 13.14 -6.37
N PHE A 77 9.68 13.11 -6.70
CA PHE A 77 8.73 12.17 -6.11
C PHE A 77 9.13 10.72 -6.37
N LYS A 78 9.44 10.35 -7.62
CA LYS A 78 9.92 9.01 -7.95
C LYS A 78 11.13 8.62 -7.10
N ASN A 79 12.17 9.45 -7.09
CA ASN A 79 13.39 9.17 -6.35
C ASN A 79 13.13 9.05 -4.84
N TYR A 80 12.27 9.92 -4.28
CA TYR A 80 11.89 9.86 -2.89
C TYR A 80 11.19 8.54 -2.54
N ILE A 81 10.20 8.12 -3.34
CA ILE A 81 9.46 6.88 -3.12
C ILE A 81 10.38 5.65 -3.23
N LEU A 82 11.30 5.63 -4.21
CA LEU A 82 12.26 4.54 -4.34
C LEU A 82 13.19 4.44 -3.13
N ASN A 83 13.72 5.57 -2.67
CA ASN A 83 14.57 5.60 -1.49
C ASN A 83 13.80 5.19 -0.23
N TYR A 84 12.58 5.69 -0.06
CA TYR A 84 11.72 5.35 1.07
C TYR A 84 11.37 3.86 1.09
N TYR A 85 11.03 3.28 -0.05
CA TYR A 85 10.78 1.85 -0.19
C TYR A 85 12.01 1.03 0.20
N ALA A 86 13.21 1.41 -0.26
CA ALA A 86 14.45 0.73 0.08
C ALA A 86 14.72 0.78 1.60
N SER A 87 14.60 1.96 2.22
CA SER A 87 14.78 2.12 3.66
C SER A 87 13.78 1.29 4.47
N MET A 88 12.50 1.29 4.11
CA MET A 88 11.49 0.47 4.80
C MET A 88 11.71 -1.03 4.58
N SER A 89 12.24 -1.43 3.42
CA SER A 89 12.61 -2.83 3.15
C SER A 89 13.76 -3.30 4.03
N GLU A 90 14.78 -2.45 4.25
CA GLU A 90 15.88 -2.76 5.18
C GLU A 90 15.39 -2.89 6.63
N VAL A 91 14.48 -2.01 7.07
CA VAL A 91 13.85 -2.10 8.39
C VAL A 91 13.06 -3.40 8.52
N GLY A 92 12.21 -3.72 7.54
CA GLY A 92 11.43 -4.96 7.52
C GLY A 92 12.30 -6.21 7.55
N LEU A 93 13.39 -6.23 6.78
CA LEU A 93 14.36 -7.34 6.79
C LEU A 93 15.04 -7.47 8.15
N THR A 94 15.43 -6.36 8.78
CA THR A 94 16.04 -6.36 10.11
C THR A 94 15.09 -6.96 11.15
N ILE A 95 13.83 -6.52 11.18
CA ILE A 95 12.82 -7.06 12.10
C ILE A 95 12.57 -8.54 11.81
N THR A 96 12.48 -8.94 10.54
CA THR A 96 12.30 -10.34 10.13
C THR A 96 13.44 -11.24 10.62
N ARG A 97 14.69 -10.77 10.55
CA ARG A 97 15.85 -11.50 11.08
C ARG A 97 15.83 -11.59 12.60
N MET A 98 15.40 -10.52 13.29
CA MET A 98 15.20 -10.56 14.74
C MET A 98 14.10 -11.56 15.15
N LEU A 99 13.02 -11.64 14.37
CA LEU A 99 11.97 -12.65 14.57
C LEU A 99 12.52 -14.07 14.38
N ALA A 100 13.36 -14.30 13.37
CA ALA A 100 13.99 -15.60 13.16
C ALA A 100 14.79 -16.05 14.40
N ILE A 101 15.61 -15.15 14.96
CA ILE A 101 16.38 -15.42 16.18
C ILE A 101 15.44 -15.71 17.36
N GLY A 102 14.38 -14.89 17.55
CA GLY A 102 13.40 -15.09 18.61
C GLY A 102 12.65 -16.43 18.53
N LEU A 103 12.52 -16.99 17.32
CA LEU A 103 11.95 -18.31 17.06
C LEU A 103 12.99 -19.45 17.16
N GLY A 104 14.23 -19.16 17.58
CA GLY A 104 15.31 -20.15 17.67
C GLY A 104 15.83 -20.63 16.31
N LYS A 105 15.64 -19.83 15.25
CA LYS A 105 16.19 -20.07 13.92
C LYS A 105 17.49 -19.29 13.71
N GLU A 106 18.21 -19.63 12.65
CA GLU A 106 19.33 -18.81 12.18
C GLU A 106 18.83 -17.42 11.77
N GLU A 107 19.64 -16.38 11.98
CA GLU A 107 19.28 -14.98 11.69
C GLU A 107 18.70 -14.81 10.29
N LYS A 108 19.29 -15.44 9.29
CA LYS A 108 18.94 -15.32 7.87
C LYS A 108 17.91 -16.34 7.39
N TYR A 109 17.22 -17.03 8.30
CA TYR A 109 16.31 -18.13 7.97
C TYR A 109 15.22 -17.75 6.95
N PHE A 110 14.75 -16.50 6.95
CA PHE A 110 13.73 -16.01 6.02
C PHE A 110 14.28 -15.16 4.86
N ASP A 111 15.59 -14.98 4.74
CA ASP A 111 16.20 -14.07 3.75
C ASP A 111 15.81 -14.44 2.30
N GLU A 112 15.63 -15.73 2.02
CA GLU A 112 15.24 -16.23 0.69
C GLU A 112 13.91 -15.63 0.20
N LEU A 113 13.01 -15.28 1.12
CA LEU A 113 11.69 -14.73 0.81
C LEU A 113 11.73 -13.23 0.51
N PHE A 114 12.75 -12.51 1.00
CA PHE A 114 12.71 -11.05 1.10
C PHE A 114 13.88 -10.31 0.44
N VAL A 115 15.02 -10.95 0.18
CA VAL A 115 16.25 -10.24 -0.24
C VAL A 115 16.30 -9.95 -1.74
N ASN A 116 15.93 -10.89 -2.62
CA ASN A 116 16.20 -10.75 -4.06
C ASN A 116 15.14 -9.95 -4.81
N LYS A 117 13.89 -10.43 -4.76
CA LYS A 117 12.76 -9.82 -5.47
C LYS A 117 11.47 -9.93 -4.64
N PRO A 118 11.40 -9.23 -3.49
CA PRO A 118 10.28 -9.37 -2.57
C PRO A 118 8.97 -8.89 -3.21
N LEU A 119 7.88 -9.57 -2.89
CA LEU A 119 6.51 -9.13 -3.23
C LEU A 119 5.97 -8.06 -2.25
N SER A 120 6.85 -7.28 -1.62
CA SER A 120 6.45 -6.23 -0.69
C SER A 120 5.84 -5.04 -1.43
N THR A 121 4.88 -4.38 -0.78
CA THR A 121 4.13 -3.27 -1.37
C THR A 121 4.22 -2.05 -0.46
N LEU A 122 4.68 -0.93 -1.00
CA LEU A 122 4.54 0.38 -0.38
C LEU A 122 3.22 0.99 -0.87
N ARG A 123 2.34 1.32 0.08
CA ARG A 123 1.05 1.92 -0.19
C ARG A 123 1.00 3.32 0.39
N LEU A 124 0.80 4.32 -0.46
CA LEU A 124 0.47 5.67 -0.03
C LEU A 124 -1.04 5.78 0.00
N MET A 125 -1.61 6.09 1.17
CA MET A 125 -3.05 6.23 1.35
C MET A 125 -3.42 7.65 1.69
N HIS A 126 -4.53 8.12 1.12
CA HIS A 126 -5.16 9.37 1.47
C HIS A 126 -6.61 9.11 1.84
N TYR A 127 -7.03 9.65 2.99
CA TYR A 127 -8.37 9.54 3.53
C TYR A 127 -9.08 10.88 3.40
N PRO A 128 -9.81 11.13 2.30
CA PRO A 128 -10.54 12.38 2.14
C PRO A 128 -11.73 12.46 3.09
N VAL A 129 -12.22 13.69 3.30
CA VAL A 129 -13.47 13.92 4.03
C VAL A 129 -14.62 13.20 3.31
N ARG A 130 -15.35 12.38 4.05
CA ARG A 130 -16.51 11.64 3.53
C ARG A 130 -17.73 12.57 3.42
N PRO A 131 -18.41 12.63 2.27
CA PRO A 131 -19.63 13.41 2.12
C PRO A 131 -20.81 12.77 2.88
N GLN A 132 -21.82 13.58 3.18
CA GLN A 132 -23.09 13.12 3.74
C GLN A 132 -24.09 12.77 2.61
N PRO A 133 -24.98 11.79 2.82
CA PRO A 133 -25.10 10.95 4.02
C PRO A 133 -24.06 9.82 4.07
N ILE A 134 -23.59 9.49 5.27
CA ILE A 134 -22.72 8.32 5.49
C ILE A 134 -23.50 7.03 5.23
N PRO A 135 -23.00 6.09 4.40
CA PRO A 135 -23.68 4.82 4.15
C PRO A 135 -23.74 3.97 5.42
N GLU A 136 -24.84 3.25 5.63
CA GLU A 136 -25.01 2.39 6.82
C GLU A 136 -23.93 1.32 6.94
N SER A 137 -23.40 0.84 5.82
CA SER A 137 -22.26 -0.11 5.80
C SER A 137 -20.98 0.45 6.41
N ALA A 138 -20.85 1.77 6.52
CA ALA A 138 -19.72 2.44 7.18
C ALA A 138 -19.97 2.71 8.66
N LYS A 139 -21.16 2.45 9.21
CA LYS A 139 -21.50 2.75 10.60
C LYS A 139 -21.40 1.46 11.43
N LYS A 140 -20.65 1.51 12.52
CA LYS A 140 -20.53 0.39 13.47
C LYS A 140 -20.34 0.95 14.88
N ASP A 141 -21.18 0.55 15.82
CA ASP A 141 -21.08 0.91 17.25
C ASP A 141 -20.96 2.43 17.51
N GLY A 142 -21.66 3.25 16.72
CA GLY A 142 -21.62 4.72 16.81
C GLY A 142 -20.41 5.37 16.15
N LEU A 143 -19.51 4.59 15.57
CA LEU A 143 -18.35 5.04 14.80
C LEU A 143 -18.63 5.05 13.29
N VAL A 144 -17.84 5.84 12.57
CA VAL A 144 -17.82 5.88 11.11
C VAL A 144 -16.50 5.29 10.63
N LEU A 145 -16.57 4.10 10.04
CA LEU A 145 -15.42 3.38 9.53
C LEU A 145 -14.97 3.95 8.17
N THR A 146 -13.66 4.14 8.03
CA THR A 146 -12.98 4.45 6.76
C THR A 146 -12.32 3.21 6.14
N CYS A 147 -12.18 2.15 6.93
CA CYS A 147 -11.79 0.81 6.52
C CYS A 147 -12.52 -0.19 7.42
N LEU A 148 -12.98 -1.30 6.84
CA LEU A 148 -13.58 -2.38 7.61
C LEU A 148 -12.50 -3.15 8.40
N GLU A 149 -12.96 -3.81 9.47
CA GLU A 149 -12.19 -4.80 10.21
C GLU A 149 -11.63 -5.89 9.28
N HIS A 150 -10.35 -6.19 9.43
CA HIS A 150 -9.66 -7.25 8.69
C HIS A 150 -8.38 -7.65 9.41
N THR A 151 -7.80 -8.78 8.97
CA THR A 151 -6.41 -9.15 9.26
C THR A 151 -5.60 -8.94 7.99
N ASP A 152 -4.40 -8.40 8.13
CA ASP A 152 -3.48 -8.28 7.00
C ASP A 152 -3.15 -9.65 6.42
N SER A 153 -3.15 -9.75 5.09
CA SER A 153 -2.74 -10.96 4.36
C SER A 153 -1.23 -11.05 4.14
N THR A 154 -0.47 -10.14 4.74
CA THR A 154 0.99 -10.02 4.56
C THR A 154 1.75 -10.67 5.70
N PHE A 155 3.03 -10.96 5.48
CA PHE A 155 3.91 -11.46 6.54
C PHE A 155 4.08 -10.43 7.68
N MET A 156 4.20 -9.16 7.32
CA MET A 156 4.35 -8.05 8.24
C MET A 156 3.93 -6.75 7.56
N ALA A 157 3.22 -5.89 8.29
CA ALA A 157 2.93 -4.53 7.88
C ALA A 157 3.73 -3.56 8.76
N LEU A 158 4.50 -2.68 8.11
CA LEU A 158 5.07 -1.49 8.75
C LEU A 158 4.22 -0.30 8.35
N LEU A 159 3.62 0.34 9.35
CA LEU A 159 2.65 1.42 9.14
C LEU A 159 3.14 2.70 9.82
N SER A 160 3.13 3.80 9.07
CA SER A 160 3.21 5.14 9.62
C SER A 160 1.86 5.82 9.48
N THR A 161 1.31 6.29 10.60
CA THR A 161 0.04 7.03 10.64
C THR A 161 0.26 8.55 10.62
N PHE A 162 1.50 9.04 10.61
CA PHE A 162 1.83 10.46 10.77
C PHE A 162 1.18 11.09 12.02
N ASP A 163 1.13 10.34 13.12
CA ASP A 163 0.49 10.72 14.38
C ASP A 163 -1.03 11.00 14.27
N TYR A 164 -1.66 10.59 13.16
CA TYR A 164 -3.12 10.60 13.05
C TYR A 164 -3.73 9.41 13.79
N GLU A 165 -4.77 9.69 14.57
CA GLU A 165 -5.60 8.69 15.25
C GLU A 165 -6.53 7.94 14.26
N GLY A 166 -7.13 6.85 14.74
CA GLY A 166 -8.20 6.13 14.03
C GLY A 166 -7.90 4.67 13.70
N LEU A 167 -6.68 4.20 13.96
CA LEU A 167 -6.39 2.77 13.97
C LEU A 167 -6.82 2.16 15.30
N GLN A 168 -7.54 1.05 15.23
CA GLN A 168 -7.92 0.26 16.39
C GLN A 168 -7.54 -1.20 16.17
N ILE A 169 -7.15 -1.88 17.24
CA ILE A 169 -6.94 -3.33 17.24
C ILE A 169 -7.96 -4.03 18.13
N MET A 170 -8.43 -5.18 17.68
CA MET A 170 -9.32 -6.03 18.47
C MET A 170 -8.50 -6.99 19.33
N LEU A 171 -8.73 -6.95 20.65
CA LEU A 171 -8.13 -7.86 21.60
C LEU A 171 -8.85 -9.22 21.61
N LYS A 172 -8.26 -10.20 22.30
CA LYS A 172 -8.80 -11.58 22.38
C LYS A 172 -10.19 -11.66 23.04
N ASP A 173 -10.54 -10.67 23.87
CA ASP A 173 -11.85 -10.58 24.51
C ASP A 173 -12.90 -9.86 23.65
N GLY A 174 -12.53 -9.44 22.43
CA GLY A 174 -13.40 -8.73 21.50
C GLY A 174 -13.47 -7.22 21.72
N SER A 175 -12.75 -6.67 22.70
CA SER A 175 -12.67 -5.22 22.90
C SER A 175 -11.75 -4.57 21.86
N TRP A 176 -12.08 -3.34 21.51
CA TRP A 176 -11.27 -2.50 20.61
C TRP A 176 -10.45 -1.52 21.43
N VAL A 177 -9.17 -1.37 21.08
CA VAL A 177 -8.27 -0.37 21.67
C VAL A 177 -7.62 0.47 20.59
N ASP A 178 -7.47 1.76 20.85
CA ASP A 178 -6.72 2.69 19.99
C ASP A 178 -5.23 2.34 20.04
N VAL A 179 -4.54 2.57 18.92
CA VAL A 179 -3.09 2.34 18.76
C VAL A 179 -2.31 3.63 18.91
#